data_AF-A0A950HJ07-F1
#
_entry.id   AF-A0A950HJ07-F1
#
_cell.length_a   1.000
_cell.length_b   1.000
_cell.length_c   1.000
_cell.angle_alpha   90.00
_cell.angle_beta   90.00
_cell.angle_gamma   90.00
#
_symmetry.space_group_name_H-M   'P 1'
#
loop_
_entity.id
_entity.type
_entity.pdbx_description
1 polymer ?
#
loop_
_entity_poly.entity_id
_entity_poly.type
_entity_poly.pdbx_seq_one_letter_code
_entity_poly.pdbx_strand_id
1 'polypeptide(L)'
;MSDTTDVAAPLIDVRDVLETFRGHRILTEDWAAVLSTAARSLDQASTDVVATPAVTHLAAQLRTLLANGLQADTETVDRVADETQRILSRTRVPGIPRPEDEHWEFA
;
A
#
# COMPACT_ATOMS: atom_id res chain seq x y z
N MET A 1 -2.48 -24.77 10.75
CA MET A 1 -2.52 -24.07 9.45
C MET A 1 -1.76 -22.78 9.66
N SER A 2 -0.58 -22.63 9.06
CA SER A 2 0.25 -21.45 9.26
C SER A 2 -0.46 -20.25 8.63
N ASP A 3 -0.91 -19.31 9.46
CA ASP A 3 -1.29 -17.96 9.03
C ASP A 3 -0.07 -17.36 8.33
N THR A 4 -0.08 -17.40 7.00
CA THR A 4 0.87 -16.63 6.22
C THR A 4 0.28 -15.24 6.23
N THR A 5 0.82 -14.33 7.04
CA THR A 5 0.34 -12.96 7.17
C THR A 5 0.24 -12.34 5.77
N ASP A 6 -0.99 -12.26 5.25
CA ASP A 6 -1.26 -11.77 3.91
C ASP A 6 -1.19 -10.24 3.91
N VAL A 7 -0.07 -9.72 3.41
CA VAL A 7 0.15 -8.27 3.28
C VAL A 7 -0.57 -7.67 2.06
N ALA A 8 -1.17 -8.47 1.17
CA ALA A 8 -1.79 -7.96 -0.04
C ALA A 8 -3.00 -7.06 0.26
N ALA A 9 -3.93 -7.54 1.08
CA ALA A 9 -5.14 -6.79 1.45
C ALA A 9 -4.83 -5.40 2.02
N PRO A 10 -4.00 -5.24 3.07
CA PRO A 10 -3.67 -3.91 3.60
C PRO A 10 -2.93 -3.02 2.59
N LEU A 11 -2.15 -3.59 1.68
CA LEU A 11 -1.47 -2.81 0.63
C LEU A 11 -2.42 -2.33 -0.47
N ILE A 12 -3.48 -3.09 -0.77
CA ILE A 12 -4.53 -2.66 -1.70
C ILE A 12 -5.27 -1.45 -1.13
N ASP A 13 -5.66 -1.50 0.15
CA ASP A 13 -6.37 -0.38 0.80
C ASP A 13 -5.51 0.88 0.82
N VAL A 14 -4.20 0.75 1.09
CA VAL A 14 -3.23 1.86 1.01
C VAL A 14 -3.16 2.43 -0.39
N ARG A 15 -3.03 1.58 -1.41
CA ARG A 15 -3.00 2.02 -2.81
C ARG A 15 -4.24 2.83 -3.15
N ASP A 16 -5.42 2.33 -2.81
CA ASP A 16 -6.68 2.97 -3.18
C ASP A 16 -6.83 4.35 -2.52
N VAL A 17 -6.43 4.51 -1.25
CA VAL A 17 -6.37 5.81 -0.57
C VAL A 17 -5.38 6.76 -1.24
N LEU A 18 -4.16 6.30 -1.52
CA LEU A 18 -3.11 7.15 -2.10
C LEU A 18 -3.44 7.55 -3.53
N GLU A 19 -3.94 6.63 -4.37
CA GLU A 19 -4.33 6.92 -5.75
C GLU A 19 -5.55 7.84 -5.81
N THR A 20 -6.53 7.66 -4.91
CA THR A 20 -7.65 8.61 -4.76
C THR A 20 -7.15 10.02 -4.46
N PHE A 21 -6.19 10.12 -3.53
CA PHE A 21 -5.60 11.41 -3.19
C PHE A 21 -4.73 11.99 -4.33
N ARG A 22 -3.93 11.17 -5.04
CA ARG A 22 -3.09 11.62 -6.17
C ARG A 22 -3.94 12.13 -7.33
N GLY A 23 -4.95 11.37 -7.74
CA GLY A 23 -5.79 11.66 -8.89
C GLY A 23 -6.81 12.77 -8.63
N HIS A 24 -7.37 12.84 -7.42
CA HIS A 24 -8.51 13.72 -7.13
C HIS A 24 -8.24 14.74 -6.02
N ARG A 25 -7.12 14.64 -5.29
CA ARG A 25 -6.80 15.47 -4.10
C ARG A 25 -7.88 15.38 -3.00
N ILE A 26 -8.61 14.26 -2.98
CA ILE A 26 -9.65 13.95 -1.99
C ILE A 26 -9.03 13.12 -0.87
N LEU A 27 -9.30 13.51 0.38
CA LEU A 27 -9.03 12.70 1.57
C LEU A 27 -10.32 11.95 1.94
N THR A 28 -10.30 10.62 1.91
CA THR A 28 -11.42 9.82 2.44
C THR A 28 -11.46 9.96 3.95
N GLU A 29 -12.63 10.01 4.60
CA GLU A 29 -12.72 10.24 6.06
C GLU A 29 -11.92 9.21 6.88
N ASP A 30 -11.75 8.01 6.35
CA ASP A 30 -11.09 6.87 6.97
C ASP A 30 -9.60 6.73 6.61
N TRP A 31 -9.02 7.66 5.81
CA TRP A 31 -7.65 7.53 5.30
C TRP A 31 -6.62 7.21 6.40
N ALA A 32 -6.73 7.88 7.55
CA ALA A 32 -5.80 7.70 8.65
C ALA A 32 -5.97 6.33 9.34
N ALA A 33 -7.20 5.83 9.42
CA ALA A 33 -7.46 4.50 9.97
C ALA A 33 -6.91 3.40 9.05
N VAL A 34 -7.06 3.58 7.73
CA VAL A 34 -6.51 2.68 6.70
C VAL A 34 -4.99 2.62 6.79
N LEU A 35 -4.29 3.76 6.71
CA LEU A 35 -2.82 3.75 6.75
C LEU A 35 -2.28 3.22 8.10
N SER A 36 -2.96 3.50 9.21
CA SER A 36 -2.57 3.01 10.55
C SER A 36 -2.71 1.50 10.66
N THR A 37 -3.81 0.96 10.12
CA THR A 37 -4.06 -0.49 10.10
C THR A 37 -3.05 -1.20 9.21
N ALA A 38 -2.80 -0.67 8.01
CA ALA A 38 -1.82 -1.23 7.09
C ALA A 38 -0.40 -1.20 7.68
N ALA A 39 0.03 -0.08 8.29
CA ALA A 39 1.33 0.00 8.94
C ALA A 39 1.51 -1.10 10.01
N ARG A 40 0.48 -1.32 10.84
CA ARG A 40 0.49 -2.37 11.87
C ARG A 40 0.59 -3.78 11.26
N SER A 41 -0.20 -4.05 10.21
CA SER A 41 -0.16 -5.34 9.52
C SER A 41 1.20 -5.61 8.88
N LEU A 42 1.84 -4.59 8.31
CA LEU A 42 3.18 -4.70 7.74
C LEU A 42 4.25 -4.95 8.82
N ASP A 43 4.14 -4.35 10.01
CA ASP A 43 5.06 -4.65 11.12
C ASP A 43 4.91 -6.10 11.61
N GLN A 44 3.66 -6.58 11.71
CA GLN A 44 3.38 -7.97 12.10
C GLN A 44 3.97 -8.94 11.07
N ALA A 45 3.75 -8.69 9.78
CA ALA A 45 4.34 -9.47 8.70
C ALA A 45 5.89 -9.44 8.69
N SER A 46 6.48 -8.30 9.08
CA SER A 46 7.93 -8.16 9.22
C SER A 46 8.50 -9.03 10.35
N THR A 47 7.68 -9.37 11.34
CA THR A 47 8.09 -10.20 12.48
C THR A 47 8.00 -11.70 12.16
N ASP A 48 7.06 -12.10 11.29
CA ASP A 48 6.76 -13.50 10.95
C ASP A 48 7.64 -14.10 9.83
N VAL A 49 8.93 -13.74 9.76
CA VAL A 49 9.96 -14.41 8.92
C VAL A 49 10.01 -13.98 7.43
N VAL A 50 9.05 -13.19 6.91
CA VAL A 50 9.13 -12.56 5.56
C VAL A 50 9.45 -11.06 5.67
N ALA A 51 10.49 -10.73 6.43
CA ALA A 51 10.98 -9.36 6.57
C ALA A 51 11.73 -8.94 5.30
N THR A 52 11.00 -8.42 4.30
CA THR A 52 11.66 -7.70 3.21
C THR A 52 11.94 -6.28 3.70
N PRO A 53 13.15 -5.73 3.57
CA PRO A 53 13.45 -4.35 3.96
C PRO A 53 12.46 -3.32 3.40
N ALA A 54 11.89 -3.60 2.22
CA ALA A 54 10.83 -2.81 1.59
C ALA A 54 9.53 -2.74 2.43
N VAL A 55 9.12 -3.84 3.08
CA VAL A 55 7.89 -3.89 3.90
C VAL A 55 8.07 -3.05 5.16
N THR A 56 9.21 -3.18 5.84
CA THR A 56 9.53 -2.36 7.03
C THR A 56 9.69 -0.89 6.68
N HIS A 57 10.33 -0.58 5.55
CA HIS A 57 10.48 0.78 5.06
C HIS A 57 9.12 1.42 4.74
N LEU A 58 8.25 0.69 4.04
CA LEU A 58 6.90 1.15 3.73
C LEU A 58 6.09 1.42 5.01
N ALA A 59 6.15 0.51 6.00
CA ALA A 59 5.48 0.72 7.28
C ALA A 59 5.96 1.99 8.01
N ALA A 60 7.22 2.37 7.86
CA ALA A 60 7.74 3.63 8.41
C ALA A 60 7.22 4.85 7.63
N GLN A 61 7.21 4.78 6.29
CA GLN A 61 6.70 5.88 5.46
C GLN A 61 5.20 6.14 5.68
N LEU A 62 4.40 5.09 5.87
CA LEU A 62 2.97 5.23 6.20
C LEU A 62 2.76 6.01 7.50
N ARG A 63 3.63 5.81 8.49
CA ARG A 63 3.61 6.57 9.75
C ARG A 63 4.01 8.03 9.55
N THR A 64 4.98 8.30 8.69
CA THR A 64 5.35 9.67 8.31
C THR A 64 4.16 10.39 7.67
N LEU A 65 3.45 9.73 6.75
CA LEU A 65 2.24 10.28 6.14
C LEU A 65 1.11 10.50 7.16
N LEU A 66 0.95 9.60 8.13
CA LEU A 66 0.00 9.78 9.24
C LEU A 66 0.33 10.98 10.12
N ALA A 67 1.62 11.20 10.42
CA ALA A 67 2.06 12.28 11.28
C ALA A 67 1.99 13.65 10.58
N ASN A 68 2.38 13.70 9.30
CA ASN A 68 2.45 14.94 8.53
C ASN A 68 1.12 15.30 7.85
N GLY A 69 0.29 14.29 7.57
CA GLY A 69 -0.89 14.41 6.72
C GLY A 69 -0.54 14.33 5.23
N LEU A 70 -1.40 13.66 4.46
CA LEU A 70 -1.21 13.45 3.01
C LEU A 70 -1.06 14.76 2.20
N GLN A 71 -1.72 15.84 2.65
CA GLN A 71 -1.67 17.15 1.99
C GLN A 71 -0.36 17.90 2.21
N ALA A 72 0.32 17.67 3.33
CA ALA A 72 1.55 18.39 3.66
C ALA A 72 2.77 17.81 2.96
N ASP A 73 2.69 16.55 2.51
CA ASP A 73 3.85 15.77 2.06
C ASP A 73 3.55 14.98 0.77
N THR A 74 3.15 15.71 -0.27
CA THR A 74 2.74 15.11 -1.54
C THR A 74 3.86 14.32 -2.25
N GLU A 75 5.12 14.69 -2.03
CA GLU A 75 6.26 13.93 -2.57
C GLU A 75 6.36 12.55 -1.90
N THR A 76 6.18 12.48 -0.58
CA THR A 76 6.15 11.21 0.13
C THR A 76 4.93 10.39 -0.29
N VAL A 77 3.78 11.01 -0.54
CA VAL A 77 2.61 10.31 -1.11
C VAL A 77 2.96 9.60 -2.42
N ASP A 78 3.55 10.31 -3.39
CA ASP A 78 3.91 9.72 -4.68
C ASP A 78 4.89 8.55 -4.52
N ARG A 79 5.91 8.74 -3.67
CA ARG A 79 6.90 7.69 -3.38
C ARG A 79 6.27 6.44 -2.75
N VAL A 80 5.39 6.63 -1.77
CA VAL A 80 4.70 5.53 -1.06
C VAL A 80 3.74 4.80 -1.98
N ALA A 81 3.05 5.52 -2.87
CA ALA A 81 2.16 4.91 -3.86
C ALA A 81 2.95 4.01 -4.83
N ASP A 82 4.07 4.52 -5.35
CA ASP A 82 4.95 3.75 -6.24
C ASP A 82 5.57 2.53 -5.53
N GLU A 83 5.99 2.68 -4.27
CA GLU A 83 6.57 1.57 -3.48
C GLU A 83 5.51 0.51 -3.14
N THR A 84 4.30 0.93 -2.77
CA THR A 84 3.14 0.04 -2.58
C THR A 84 2.86 -0.78 -3.84
N GLN A 85 2.80 -0.13 -5.01
CA GLN A 85 2.55 -0.81 -6.29
C GLN A 85 3.66 -1.80 -6.64
N ARG A 86 4.94 -1.47 -6.37
CA ARG A 86 6.06 -2.38 -6.59
C ARG A 86 5.99 -3.62 -5.70
N ILE A 87 5.59 -3.45 -4.44
CA ILE A 87 5.42 -4.59 -3.52
C ILE A 87 4.24 -5.45 -3.98
N LEU A 88 3.09 -4.86 -4.28
CA LEU A 88 1.92 -5.58 -4.81
C LEU A 88 2.23 -6.33 -6.12
N SER A 89 3.06 -5.77 -7.00
CA SER A 89 3.44 -6.44 -8.25
C SER A 89 4.31 -7.68 -8.03
N ARG A 90 5.04 -7.74 -6.90
CA ARG A 90 5.91 -8.87 -6.52
C ARG A 90 5.18 -9.88 -5.65
N THR A 91 4.26 -9.42 -4.81
CA THR A 91 3.38 -10.25 -3.99
C THR A 91 2.25 -10.74 -4.87
N ARG A 92 2.31 -11.99 -5.33
CA ARG A 92 1.32 -12.56 -6.25
C ARG A 92 -0.08 -12.54 -5.60
N VAL A 93 -0.89 -11.51 -5.85
CA VAL A 93 -2.28 -11.43 -5.37
C VAL A 93 -3.17 -12.21 -6.35
N PRO A 94 -3.80 -13.33 -5.94
CA PRO A 94 -4.76 -14.01 -6.80
C PRO A 94 -5.96 -13.09 -7.08
N GLY A 95 -6.24 -12.80 -8.36
CA GLY A 95 -7.45 -12.07 -8.78
C GLY A 95 -7.29 -10.59 -9.08
N ILE A 96 -6.10 -10.00 -8.93
CA ILE A 96 -5.82 -8.63 -9.42
C ILE A 96 -5.05 -8.73 -10.74
N PRO A 97 -5.64 -8.28 -11.87
CA PRO A 97 -4.93 -8.23 -13.14
C PRO A 97 -3.76 -7.26 -13.03
N ARG A 98 -2.62 -7.63 -13.60
CA ARG A 98 -1.44 -6.77 -13.65
C ARG A 98 -1.65 -5.65 -14.68
N PRO A 99 -0.92 -4.52 -14.57
CA PRO A 99 -0.86 -3.54 -15.67
C PRO A 99 -0.38 -4.16 -16.99
N GLU A 100 0.49 -5.19 -16.91
CA GLU A 100 0.93 -5.99 -18.06
C GLU A 100 -0.15 -6.96 -18.60
N ASP A 101 -1.26 -7.16 -17.87
CA ASP A 101 -2.46 -7.86 -18.31
C ASP A 101 -3.49 -6.92 -18.96
N GLU A 102 -3.21 -5.61 -19.08
CA GLU A 102 -4.05 -4.61 -19.78
C GLU A 102 -4.01 -4.75 -21.32
N HIS A 103 -3.82 -5.96 -21.85
CA HIS A 103 -4.26 -6.29 -23.21
C HIS A 103 -5.78 -6.53 -23.22
N TRP A 104 -6.56 -5.56 -22.75
CA TRP A 104 -8.00 -5.51 -22.98
C TRP A 104 -8.23 -4.80 -24.31
N GLU A 105 -7.89 -5.50 -25.40
CA GLU A 105 -8.45 -5.19 -26.71
C GLU A 105 -9.95 -5.47 -26.63
N PHE A 106 -10.78 -4.43 -26.63
CA PHE A 106 -12.18 -4.58 -27.00
C PHE A 106 -12.23 -4.78 -28.52
N ALA A 107 -12.08 -6.03 -28.95
CA ALA A 107 -12.40 -6.48 -30.30
C ALA A 107 -13.85 -6.97 -30.38
#